data_AF-A0A0Q4F9C9-F1
#
_entry.id   AF-A0A0Q4F9C9-F1
#
_cell.length_a   1.000
_cell.length_b   1.000
_cell.length_c   1.000
_cell.angle_alpha   90.00
_cell.angle_beta   90.00
_cell.angle_gamma   90.00
#
_symmetry.space_group_name_H-M   'P 1'
#
loop_
_entity.id
_entity.type
_entity.pdbx_description
1 polymer ?
#
loop_
_entity_poly.entity_id
_entity_poly.type
_entity_poly.pdbx_seq_one_letter_code
_entity_poly.pdbx_strand_id
1 'polypeptide(L)'
;MIADLWPLLNLRLTTERVVLHSPNDDELATLAGIAAEGVHAPGERPYLVPWTEGTPGERAVHVVQQHWRRRGEWTPESWELELAVFVDGLPVGMVALRARDFRVRREVKTESWLGIDYQRRGLGTEARAALLHLAFAELDAQSAVSEVFQDNAASQGVSRRLGYRRDGISRDVRDDDVVVSDRLRLDRTEWASSARLSVAASGVAPCLPLFGVSG
;
A
#
# COMPACT_ATOMS: atom_id res chain seq x y z
N MET A 1 -22.12 -15.45 -3.24
CA MET A 1 -21.55 -14.61 -2.15
C MET A 1 -21.00 -13.32 -2.75
N ILE A 2 -20.85 -12.23 -1.97
CA ILE A 2 -20.26 -10.98 -2.51
C ILE A 2 -18.88 -11.21 -3.13
N ALA A 3 -18.10 -12.16 -2.60
CA ALA A 3 -16.79 -12.53 -3.13
C ALA A 3 -16.81 -13.16 -4.54
N ASP A 4 -17.96 -13.66 -5.02
CA ASP A 4 -18.11 -14.14 -6.40
C ASP A 4 -18.22 -12.96 -7.40
N LEU A 5 -18.70 -11.81 -6.92
CA LEU A 5 -18.79 -10.55 -7.67
C LEU A 5 -17.57 -9.65 -7.43
N TRP A 6 -16.93 -9.79 -6.25
CA TRP A 6 -15.77 -9.02 -5.80
C TRP A 6 -14.64 -9.95 -5.38
N PRO A 7 -13.96 -10.63 -6.32
CA PRO A 7 -12.95 -11.66 -6.02
C PRO A 7 -11.73 -11.14 -5.24
N LEU A 8 -11.51 -9.82 -5.19
CA LEU A 8 -10.46 -9.19 -4.38
C LEU A 8 -10.59 -9.52 -2.88
N LEU A 9 -11.78 -9.89 -2.39
CA LEU A 9 -11.96 -10.35 -1.00
C LEU A 9 -11.24 -11.67 -0.71
N ASN A 10 -10.96 -12.47 -1.74
CA ASN A 10 -10.26 -13.74 -1.63
C ASN A 10 -8.76 -13.62 -1.97
N LEU A 11 -8.30 -12.44 -2.38
CA LEU A 11 -6.89 -12.20 -2.68
C LEU A 11 -6.07 -12.21 -1.39
N ARG A 12 -5.02 -13.04 -1.37
CA ARG A 12 -4.11 -13.14 -0.23
C ARG A 12 -2.66 -13.17 -0.69
N LEU A 13 -1.82 -12.40 -0.01
CA LEU A 13 -0.36 -12.44 -0.16
C LEU A 13 0.24 -12.88 1.17
N THR A 14 1.09 -13.89 1.16
CA THR A 14 1.69 -14.45 2.38
C THR A 14 3.20 -14.47 2.25
N THR A 15 3.84 -14.00 3.31
CA THR A 15 5.30 -13.96 3.49
C THR A 15 5.65 -14.80 4.73
N GLU A 16 6.88 -14.70 5.23
CA GLU A 16 7.29 -15.40 6.44
C GLU A 16 6.50 -14.93 7.68
N ARG A 17 6.30 -13.62 7.83
CA ARG A 17 5.69 -13.02 9.02
C ARG A 17 4.39 -12.27 8.73
N VAL A 18 4.23 -11.81 7.49
CA VAL A 18 3.11 -10.95 7.10
C VAL A 18 2.12 -11.69 6.20
N VAL A 19 0.83 -11.50 6.48
CA VAL A 19 -0.26 -11.83 5.58
C VAL A 19 -0.97 -10.54 5.16
N LEU A 20 -1.25 -10.39 3.87
CA LEU A 20 -2.04 -9.30 3.32
C LEU A 20 -3.35 -9.83 2.75
N HIS A 21 -4.49 -9.27 3.17
CA HIS A 21 -5.79 -9.51 2.54
C HIS A 21 -6.74 -8.32 2.77
N SER A 22 -7.86 -8.30 2.05
CA SER A 22 -8.93 -7.34 2.31
C SER A 22 -9.49 -7.61 3.71
N PRO A 23 -9.57 -6.62 4.62
CA PRO A 23 -10.20 -6.82 5.92
C PRO A 23 -11.70 -7.04 5.76
N ASN A 24 -12.29 -7.81 6.67
CA ASN A 24 -13.73 -7.76 6.93
C ASN A 24 -14.09 -6.53 7.80
N ASP A 25 -15.37 -6.33 8.09
CA ASP A 25 -15.82 -5.13 8.82
C ASP A 25 -15.28 -5.04 10.26
N ASP A 26 -15.14 -6.16 10.97
CA ASP A 26 -14.59 -6.21 12.34
C ASP A 26 -13.07 -5.96 12.35
N GLU A 27 -12.36 -6.51 11.37
CA GLU A 27 -10.92 -6.27 11.16
C GLU A 27 -10.67 -4.80 10.76
N LEU A 28 -11.53 -4.23 9.91
CA LEU A 28 -11.47 -2.82 9.53
C LEU A 28 -11.74 -1.90 10.73
N ALA A 29 -12.69 -2.25 11.59
CA ALA A 29 -12.93 -1.53 12.84
C ALA A 29 -11.72 -1.61 13.78
N THR A 30 -11.04 -2.76 13.85
CA THR A 30 -9.79 -2.92 14.62
C THR A 30 -8.67 -2.03 14.07
N LEU A 31 -8.49 -2.01 12.75
CA LEU A 31 -7.52 -1.13 12.08
C LEU A 31 -7.81 0.35 12.30
N ALA A 32 -9.09 0.73 12.30
CA ALA A 32 -9.52 2.08 12.62
C ALA A 32 -9.14 2.46 14.07
N GLY A 33 -9.30 1.54 15.02
CA GLY A 33 -8.84 1.69 16.40
C GLY A 33 -7.31 1.89 16.50
N ILE A 34 -6.53 1.07 15.79
CA ILE A 34 -5.07 1.21 15.73
C ILE A 34 -4.66 2.59 15.18
N ALA A 35 -5.32 3.05 14.11
CA ALA A 35 -5.06 4.38 13.58
C ALA A 35 -5.46 5.50 14.54
N ALA A 36 -6.52 5.31 15.32
CA ALA A 36 -6.93 6.23 16.37
C ALA A 36 -5.86 6.36 17.47
N GLU A 37 -5.14 5.30 17.79
CA GLU A 37 -4.04 5.31 18.77
C GLU A 37 -2.75 5.95 18.22
N GLY A 38 -2.55 5.93 16.90
CA GLY A 38 -1.53 6.70 16.21
C GLY A 38 -0.67 5.90 15.24
N VAL A 39 -0.16 6.58 14.21
CA VAL A 39 0.60 5.96 13.11
C VAL A 39 1.92 6.67 12.79
N HIS A 40 2.29 7.70 13.56
CA HIS A 40 3.57 8.40 13.51
C HIS A 40 3.75 9.19 14.82
N ALA A 41 4.96 9.67 15.09
CA ALA A 41 5.20 10.44 16.32
C ALA A 41 4.46 11.79 16.27
N PRO A 42 4.08 12.36 17.43
CA PRO A 42 3.48 13.69 17.49
C PRO A 42 4.35 14.74 16.79
N GLY A 43 3.74 15.59 15.97
CA GLY A 43 4.43 16.63 15.20
C GLY A 43 5.03 16.17 13.87
N GLU A 44 5.14 14.87 13.61
CA GLU A 44 5.51 14.37 12.27
C GLU A 44 4.34 14.57 11.30
N ARG A 45 4.65 14.91 10.04
CA ARG A 45 3.65 15.15 8.99
C ARG A 45 3.93 14.30 7.74
N PRO A 46 3.95 12.95 7.83
CA PRO A 46 4.53 12.10 6.78
C PRO A 46 3.64 11.85 5.55
N TYR A 47 2.39 12.35 5.54
CA TYR A 47 1.42 12.12 4.46
C TYR A 47 1.01 13.42 3.78
N LEU A 48 0.87 13.42 2.46
CA LEU A 48 0.40 14.59 1.70
C LEU A 48 -1.04 14.96 2.04
N VAL A 49 -1.93 13.97 2.09
CA VAL A 49 -3.27 14.13 2.63
C VAL A 49 -3.16 14.08 4.16
N PRO A 50 -3.56 15.13 4.90
CA PRO A 50 -3.35 15.25 6.34
C PRO A 50 -4.36 14.43 7.17
N TRP A 51 -4.61 13.18 6.77
CA TRP A 51 -5.66 12.35 7.38
C TRP A 51 -5.39 11.95 8.84
N THR A 52 -4.14 12.06 9.28
CA THR A 52 -3.71 11.72 10.64
C THR A 52 -3.77 12.88 11.64
N GLU A 53 -4.01 14.10 11.18
CA GLU A 53 -3.93 15.32 12.00
C GLU A 53 -5.20 15.59 12.82
N GLY A 54 -6.31 14.93 12.50
CA GLY A 54 -7.56 15.03 13.27
C GLY A 54 -7.53 14.35 14.64
N THR A 55 -8.66 14.40 15.33
CA THR A 55 -8.92 13.63 16.55
C THR A 55 -8.81 12.11 16.31
N PRO A 56 -8.61 11.29 17.36
CA PRO A 56 -8.64 9.83 17.23
C PRO A 56 -9.88 9.30 16.50
N GLY A 57 -11.06 9.87 16.78
CA GLY A 57 -12.31 9.49 16.12
C GLY A 57 -12.32 9.83 14.63
N GLU A 58 -11.82 11.00 14.24
CA GLU A 58 -11.71 11.40 12.83
C GLU A 58 -10.75 10.51 12.06
N ARG A 59 -9.61 10.13 12.66
CA ARG A 59 -8.69 9.15 12.07
C ARG A 59 -9.34 7.79 11.83
N ALA A 60 -10.07 7.29 12.83
CA ALA A 60 -10.78 6.01 12.74
C ALA A 60 -11.81 6.04 11.59
N VAL A 61 -12.64 7.09 11.54
CA VAL A 61 -13.63 7.27 10.46
C VAL A 61 -12.95 7.37 9.10
N HIS A 62 -11.83 8.09 9.00
CA HIS A 62 -11.08 8.20 7.75
C HIS A 62 -10.63 6.83 7.21
N VAL A 63 -10.08 5.96 8.08
CA VAL A 63 -9.65 4.61 7.68
C VAL A 63 -10.80 3.81 7.06
N VAL A 64 -11.96 3.83 7.71
CA VAL A 64 -13.15 3.11 7.24
C VAL A 64 -13.64 3.68 5.90
N GLN A 65 -13.81 5.01 5.83
CA GLN A 65 -14.31 5.67 4.63
C GLN A 65 -13.36 5.54 3.44
N GLN A 66 -12.04 5.65 3.67
CA GLN A 66 -11.04 5.46 2.62
C GLN A 66 -11.13 4.04 2.04
N HIS A 67 -11.22 3.02 2.90
CA HIS A 67 -11.32 1.63 2.45
C HIS A 67 -12.56 1.39 1.57
N TRP A 68 -13.72 1.88 2.00
CA TRP A 68 -14.95 1.78 1.20
C TRP A 68 -14.87 2.57 -0.10
N ARG A 69 -14.32 3.78 -0.07
CA ARG A 69 -14.17 4.62 -1.26
C ARG A 69 -13.28 3.95 -2.30
N ARG A 70 -12.12 3.42 -1.90
CA ARG A 70 -11.19 2.71 -2.79
C ARG A 70 -11.84 1.51 -3.49
N ARG A 71 -12.71 0.79 -2.78
CA ARG A 71 -13.49 -0.32 -3.35
C ARG A 71 -14.61 0.16 -4.26
N GLY A 72 -15.33 1.21 -3.87
CA GLY A 72 -16.49 1.74 -4.59
C GLY A 72 -16.14 2.51 -5.87
N GLU A 73 -14.96 3.12 -5.95
CA GLU A 73 -14.48 3.90 -7.10
C GLU A 73 -13.69 3.07 -8.13
N TRP A 74 -13.56 1.76 -7.91
CA TRP A 74 -12.70 0.90 -8.71
C TRP A 74 -13.17 0.77 -10.17
N THR A 75 -12.25 1.02 -11.11
CA THR A 75 -12.39 0.61 -12.52
C THR A 75 -11.08 -0.02 -13.03
N PRO A 76 -11.10 -0.79 -14.13
CA PRO A 76 -9.87 -1.29 -14.75
C PRO A 76 -8.87 -0.19 -15.15
N GLU A 77 -9.35 1.03 -15.41
CA GLU A 77 -8.55 2.21 -15.74
C GLU A 77 -8.02 2.94 -14.51
N SER A 78 -8.66 2.80 -13.34
CA SER A 78 -8.24 3.45 -12.11
C SER A 78 -8.66 2.64 -10.90
N TRP A 79 -7.68 2.09 -10.19
CA TRP A 79 -7.93 1.23 -9.03
C TRP A 79 -6.93 1.49 -7.91
N GLU A 80 -7.39 1.26 -6.68
CA GLU A 80 -6.57 1.27 -5.47
C GLU A 80 -6.91 0.03 -4.63
N LEU A 81 -6.02 -0.96 -4.66
CA LEU A 81 -6.10 -2.14 -3.82
C LEU A 81 -5.52 -1.82 -2.44
N GLU A 82 -6.36 -1.79 -1.41
CA GLU A 82 -5.94 -1.63 -0.03
C GLU A 82 -6.12 -2.94 0.73
N LEU A 83 -5.02 -3.43 1.32
CA LEU A 83 -4.98 -4.67 2.08
C LEU A 83 -4.54 -4.37 3.50
N ALA A 84 -5.17 -5.04 4.45
CA ALA A 84 -4.75 -5.07 5.83
C ALA A 84 -3.48 -5.93 5.97
N VAL A 85 -2.57 -5.49 6.84
CA VAL A 85 -1.33 -6.18 7.19
C VAL A 85 -1.59 -6.96 8.46
N PHE A 86 -1.43 -8.27 8.43
CA PHE A 86 -1.57 -9.15 9.59
C PHE A 86 -0.23 -9.76 9.99
N VAL A 87 0.00 -9.83 11.30
CA VAL A 87 1.13 -10.54 11.93
C VAL A 87 0.56 -11.42 13.03
N ASP A 88 0.88 -12.72 12.99
CA ASP A 88 0.33 -13.70 13.95
C ASP A 88 -1.21 -13.67 14.06
N GLY A 89 -1.89 -13.37 12.94
CA GLY A 89 -3.35 -13.26 12.88
C GLY A 89 -3.94 -11.93 13.37
N LEU A 90 -3.11 -10.98 13.82
CA LEU A 90 -3.55 -9.68 14.30
C LEU A 90 -3.32 -8.59 13.24
N PRO A 91 -4.31 -7.73 12.94
CA PRO A 91 -4.10 -6.59 12.05
C PRO A 91 -3.19 -5.55 12.70
N VAL A 92 -2.24 -5.01 11.94
CA VAL A 92 -1.21 -4.06 12.44
C VAL A 92 -1.10 -2.79 11.60
N GLY A 93 -1.82 -2.70 10.49
CA GLY A 93 -1.85 -1.55 9.60
C GLY A 93 -2.38 -1.88 8.22
N MET A 94 -2.20 -0.99 7.26
CA MET A 94 -2.64 -1.19 5.88
C MET A 94 -1.58 -0.80 4.87
N VAL A 95 -1.61 -1.49 3.74
CA VAL A 95 -0.80 -1.20 2.56
C VAL A 95 -1.71 -1.08 1.36
N ALA A 96 -1.35 -0.22 0.41
CA ALA A 96 -2.09 -0.06 -0.81
C ALA A 96 -1.19 -0.13 -2.05
N LEU A 97 -1.73 -0.74 -3.09
CA LEU A 97 -1.19 -0.76 -4.45
C LEU A 97 -2.22 -0.06 -5.34
N ARG A 98 -1.81 0.93 -6.11
CA ARG A 98 -2.73 1.65 -7.00
C ARG A 98 -2.15 1.89 -8.37
N ALA A 99 -3.02 2.02 -9.37
CA ALA A 99 -2.60 2.40 -10.70
C ALA A 99 -3.71 3.16 -11.44
N ARG A 100 -3.26 3.93 -12.43
CA ARG A 100 -4.12 4.52 -13.47
C ARG A 100 -3.61 4.08 -14.83
N ASP A 101 -4.53 3.79 -15.74
CA ASP A 101 -4.26 3.27 -17.08
C ASP A 101 -3.31 2.07 -17.06
N PHE A 102 -3.44 1.17 -16.06
CA PHE A 102 -2.43 0.14 -15.78
C PHE A 102 -2.14 -0.75 -16.99
N ARG A 103 -3.17 -1.12 -17.76
CA ARG A 103 -3.05 -1.91 -19.00
C ARG A 103 -2.02 -1.32 -19.97
N VAL A 104 -1.90 0.00 -20.01
CA VAL A 104 -1.01 0.74 -20.91
C VAL A 104 0.30 1.09 -20.20
N ARG A 105 0.23 1.74 -19.03
CA ARG A 105 1.42 2.27 -18.33
C ARG A 105 2.27 1.16 -17.71
N ARG A 106 1.63 0.07 -17.28
CA ARG A 106 2.23 -1.01 -16.48
C ARG A 106 3.04 -0.46 -15.30
N GLU A 107 2.54 0.61 -14.69
CA GLU A 107 3.17 1.31 -13.57
C GLU A 107 2.21 1.32 -12.38
N VAL A 108 2.73 1.01 -11.20
CA VAL A 108 1.97 1.04 -9.94
C VAL A 108 2.57 2.04 -8.96
N LYS A 109 1.76 2.55 -8.03
CA LYS A 109 2.19 3.26 -6.84
C LYS A 109 1.89 2.45 -5.59
N THR A 110 2.74 2.58 -4.57
CA THR A 110 2.53 1.95 -3.27
C THR A 110 2.37 2.98 -2.16
N GLU A 111 1.47 2.71 -1.23
CA GLU A 111 1.27 3.48 0.00
C GLU A 111 1.18 2.54 1.20
N SER A 112 1.44 3.04 2.40
CA SER A 112 1.39 2.21 3.61
C SER A 112 1.32 3.04 4.87
N TRP A 113 0.67 2.51 5.89
CA TRP A 113 0.82 2.93 7.27
C TRP A 113 0.79 1.70 8.19
N LEU A 114 1.51 1.76 9.31
CA LEU A 114 1.42 0.77 10.39
C LEU A 114 1.13 1.52 11.68
N GLY A 115 0.39 0.89 12.60
CA GLY A 115 0.23 1.40 13.96
C GLY A 115 1.60 1.66 14.59
N ILE A 116 1.73 2.74 15.35
CA ILE A 116 3.03 3.22 15.83
C ILE A 116 3.85 2.15 16.56
N ASP A 117 3.18 1.30 17.34
CA ASP A 117 3.82 0.22 18.10
C ASP A 117 4.37 -0.91 17.22
N TYR A 118 3.87 -1.07 16.00
CA TYR A 118 4.29 -2.12 15.06
C TYR A 118 5.43 -1.68 14.13
N GLN A 119 5.82 -0.41 14.18
CA GLN A 119 6.86 0.14 13.32
C GLN A 119 8.27 -0.29 13.74
N ARG A 120 9.25 -0.07 12.85
CA ARG A 120 10.68 -0.37 13.07
C ARG A 120 11.01 -1.86 13.33
N ARG A 121 10.09 -2.77 12.99
CA ARG A 121 10.25 -4.24 13.08
C ARG A 121 10.51 -4.93 11.72
N GLY A 122 10.68 -4.15 10.66
CA GLY A 122 10.84 -4.64 9.28
C GLY A 122 9.52 -4.99 8.57
N LEU A 123 8.38 -4.93 9.26
CA LEU A 123 7.07 -5.31 8.72
C LEU A 123 6.65 -4.49 7.49
N GLY A 124 6.89 -3.17 7.50
CA GLY A 124 6.57 -2.31 6.36
C GLY A 124 7.39 -2.64 5.10
N THR A 125 8.64 -3.09 5.27
CA THR A 125 9.48 -3.56 4.16
C THR A 125 8.95 -4.87 3.59
N GLU A 126 8.59 -5.81 4.45
CA GLU A 126 8.05 -7.11 4.05
C GLU A 126 6.68 -6.99 3.38
N ALA A 127 5.77 -6.18 3.93
CA ALA A 127 4.46 -5.92 3.35
C ALA A 127 4.57 -5.24 1.97
N ARG A 128 5.47 -4.27 1.82
CA ARG A 128 5.71 -3.64 0.51
C ARG A 128 6.38 -4.61 -0.48
N ALA A 129 7.27 -5.48 -0.04
CA ALA A 129 7.81 -6.54 -0.89
C ALA A 129 6.71 -7.47 -1.42
N ALA A 130 5.73 -7.82 -0.59
CA ALA A 130 4.58 -8.62 -1.01
C ALA A 130 3.71 -7.91 -2.06
N LEU A 131 3.44 -6.60 -1.89
CA LEU A 131 2.74 -5.82 -2.92
C LEU A 131 3.53 -5.74 -4.24
N LEU A 132 4.86 -5.62 -4.17
CA LEU A 132 5.70 -5.61 -5.37
C LEU A 132 5.72 -6.97 -6.06
N HIS A 133 5.66 -8.07 -5.30
CA HIS A 133 5.45 -9.39 -5.89
C HIS A 133 4.13 -9.45 -6.66
N LEU A 134 3.00 -9.01 -6.06
CA LEU A 134 1.73 -8.93 -6.78
C LEU A 134 1.87 -8.10 -8.06
N ALA A 135 2.46 -6.91 -7.97
CA ALA A 135 2.61 -6.02 -9.11
C ALA A 135 3.44 -6.64 -10.25
N PHE A 136 4.64 -7.12 -9.96
CA PHE A 136 5.58 -7.57 -10.99
C PHE A 136 5.34 -9.02 -11.42
N ALA A 137 5.13 -9.94 -10.47
CA ALA A 137 5.00 -11.37 -10.77
C ALA A 137 3.63 -11.72 -11.31
N GLU A 138 2.57 -11.16 -10.73
CA GLU A 138 1.20 -11.59 -11.01
C GLU A 138 0.47 -10.66 -11.99
N LEU A 139 0.71 -9.34 -11.90
CA LEU A 139 0.03 -8.33 -12.74
C LEU A 139 0.86 -7.84 -13.94
N ASP A 140 2.09 -8.34 -14.07
CA ASP A 140 3.02 -7.99 -15.14
C ASP A 140 3.37 -6.49 -15.22
N ALA A 141 3.48 -5.82 -14.07
CA ALA A 141 3.97 -4.44 -14.01
C ALA A 141 5.41 -4.35 -14.57
N GLN A 142 5.73 -3.20 -15.14
CA GLN A 142 7.07 -2.86 -15.65
C GLN A 142 7.81 -1.92 -14.69
N SER A 143 7.09 -1.12 -13.91
CA SER A 143 7.68 -0.27 -12.88
C SER A 143 6.76 -0.07 -11.68
N ALA A 144 7.37 0.20 -10.53
CA ALA A 144 6.70 0.68 -9.34
C ALA A 144 7.30 2.02 -8.94
N VAL A 145 6.46 3.02 -8.65
CA VAL A 145 6.91 4.34 -8.24
C VAL A 145 6.38 4.71 -6.85
N SER A 146 7.11 5.58 -6.17
CA SER A 146 6.76 6.09 -4.85
C SER A 146 7.16 7.54 -4.75
N GLU A 147 6.33 8.36 -4.10
CA GLU A 147 6.64 9.75 -3.74
C GLU A 147 6.76 9.78 -2.23
N VAL A 148 7.92 10.22 -1.73
CA VAL A 148 8.23 10.20 -0.31
C VAL A 148 8.80 11.55 0.10
N PHE A 149 8.22 12.18 1.12
CA PHE A 149 8.80 13.41 1.69
C PHE A 149 10.26 13.19 2.10
N GLN A 150 11.08 14.22 1.89
CA GLN A 150 12.53 14.12 2.08
C GLN A 150 12.92 13.86 3.55
N ASP A 151 12.09 14.27 4.49
CA ASP A 151 12.24 14.06 5.93
C ASP A 151 11.64 12.73 6.44
N ASN A 152 10.87 12.01 5.62
CA ASN A 152 10.32 10.70 5.97
C ASN A 152 11.37 9.58 5.85
N ALA A 153 12.29 9.55 6.82
CA ALA A 153 13.41 8.61 6.87
C ALA A 153 12.96 7.13 6.85
N ALA A 154 11.81 6.82 7.46
CA ALA A 154 11.26 5.47 7.50
C ALA A 154 10.90 4.97 6.10
N SER A 155 10.05 5.71 5.36
CA SER A 155 9.62 5.31 4.02
C SER A 155 10.79 5.34 3.02
N GLN A 156 11.67 6.33 3.12
CA GLN A 156 12.93 6.40 2.38
C GLN A 156 13.79 5.14 2.59
N GLY A 157 13.96 4.72 3.84
CA GLY A 157 14.72 3.51 4.19
C GLY A 157 14.09 2.24 3.63
N VAL A 158 12.76 2.12 3.66
CA VAL A 158 12.05 0.98 3.04
C VAL A 158 12.30 0.95 1.54
N SER A 159 12.13 2.07 0.84
CA SER A 159 12.31 2.12 -0.62
C SER A 159 13.75 1.77 -1.03
N ARG A 160 14.77 2.28 -0.31
CA ARG A 160 16.17 1.92 -0.58
C ARG A 160 16.45 0.43 -0.38
N ARG A 161 15.93 -0.18 0.68
CA ARG A 161 16.10 -1.64 0.94
C ARG A 161 15.47 -2.50 -0.15
N LEU A 162 14.40 -2.02 -0.78
CA LEU A 162 13.70 -2.71 -1.86
C LEU A 162 14.28 -2.41 -3.26
N GLY A 163 15.37 -1.65 -3.33
CA GLY A 163 16.09 -1.39 -4.58
C GLY A 163 15.55 -0.21 -5.40
N TYR A 164 14.64 0.60 -4.86
CA TYR A 164 14.19 1.80 -5.56
C TYR A 164 15.33 2.80 -5.78
N ARG A 165 15.33 3.45 -6.93
CA ARG A 165 16.23 4.55 -7.30
C ARG A 165 15.49 5.87 -7.39
N ARG A 166 16.24 6.98 -7.36
CA ARG A 166 15.68 8.33 -7.56
C ARG A 166 15.22 8.53 -9.01
N ASP A 167 14.04 9.12 -9.17
CA ASP A 167 13.35 9.43 -10.44
C ASP A 167 12.83 10.88 -10.44
N GLY A 168 13.60 11.79 -9.85
CA GLY A 168 13.27 13.21 -9.73
C GLY A 168 12.58 13.59 -8.42
N ILE A 169 11.80 14.67 -8.46
CA ILE A 169 11.04 15.21 -7.32
C ILE A 169 9.60 15.54 -7.73
N SER A 170 8.69 15.58 -6.76
CA SER A 170 7.39 16.26 -6.88
C SER A 170 7.36 17.49 -5.98
N ARG A 171 6.53 18.46 -6.35
CA ARG A 171 6.24 19.66 -5.57
C ARG A 171 4.73 19.74 -5.44
N ASP A 172 4.26 19.57 -4.22
CA ASP A 172 2.85 19.55 -3.91
C ASP A 172 2.53 20.67 -2.92
N VAL A 173 1.28 21.07 -2.87
CA VAL A 173 0.79 22.05 -1.90
C VAL A 173 0.11 21.29 -0.77
N ARG A 174 0.48 21.62 0.46
CA ARG A 174 -0.20 21.16 1.66
C ARG A 174 -0.41 22.36 2.56
N ASP A 175 -1.66 22.62 2.88
CA ASP A 175 -2.08 23.90 3.45
C ASP A 175 -1.61 25.04 2.53
N ASP A 176 -0.85 26.00 3.04
CA ASP A 176 -0.26 27.10 2.26
C ASP A 176 1.25 26.91 1.99
N ASP A 177 1.80 25.73 2.29
CA ASP A 177 3.22 25.41 2.15
C ASP A 177 3.49 24.50 0.95
N VAL A 178 4.64 24.69 0.32
CA VAL A 178 5.17 23.76 -0.69
C VAL A 178 5.91 22.63 0.03
N VAL A 179 5.44 21.41 -0.16
CA VAL A 179 6.14 20.19 0.27
C VAL A 179 6.84 19.54 -0.91
N VAL A 180 8.05 19.05 -0.68
CA VAL A 180 8.88 18.40 -1.70
C VAL A 180 9.02 16.92 -1.38
N SER A 181 8.69 16.07 -2.34
CA SER A 181 8.91 14.62 -2.26
C SER A 181 10.02 14.19 -3.21
N ASP A 182 10.85 13.24 -2.78
CA ASP A 182 11.67 12.47 -3.71
C ASP A 182 10.74 11.50 -4.46
N ARG A 183 10.82 11.51 -5.80
CA ARG A 183 10.24 10.46 -6.63
C ARG A 183 11.22 9.30 -6.69
N LEU A 184 10.71 8.10 -6.47
CA LEU A 184 11.47 6.87 -6.44
C LEU A 184 10.85 5.88 -7.44
N ARG A 185 11.69 5.13 -8.16
CA ARG A 185 11.29 4.13 -9.16
C ARG A 185 12.04 2.82 -8.93
N LEU A 186 11.32 1.72 -9.04
CA LEU A 186 11.86 0.37 -9.13
C LEU A 186 11.36 -0.25 -10.42
N ASP A 187 12.27 -0.61 -11.32
CA ASP A 187 11.91 -1.25 -12.58
C ASP A 187 11.94 -2.78 -12.45
N ARG A 188 11.16 -3.46 -13.30
CA ARG A 188 11.02 -4.92 -13.27
C ARG A 188 12.37 -5.66 -13.33
N THR A 189 13.29 -5.19 -14.17
CA THR A 189 14.63 -5.80 -14.32
C THR A 189 15.43 -5.73 -13.01
N GLU A 190 15.31 -4.62 -12.28
CA GLU A 190 16.01 -4.42 -11.00
C GLU A 190 15.36 -5.24 -9.89
N TRP A 191 14.04 -5.29 -9.88
CA TRP A 191 13.29 -6.17 -8.99
C TRP A 191 13.63 -7.64 -9.21
N ALA A 192 13.73 -8.08 -10.48
CA ALA A 192 14.04 -9.46 -10.85
C ALA A 192 15.48 -9.89 -10.53
N SER A 193 16.42 -8.93 -10.50
CA SER A 193 17.85 -9.18 -10.19
C SER A 193 18.20 -9.08 -8.71
N SER A 194 17.27 -8.63 -7.86
CA SER A 194 17.47 -8.51 -6.42
C SER A 194 17.11 -9.81 -5.68
N ALA A 195 17.72 -10.05 -4.52
CA ALA A 195 17.30 -11.14 -3.63
C ALA A 195 15.84 -10.92 -3.21
N ARG A 196 14.98 -11.89 -3.52
CA ARG A 196 13.53 -11.78 -3.29
C ARG A 196 13.14 -12.47 -2.00
N LEU A 197 12.28 -11.80 -1.24
CA LEU A 197 11.49 -12.45 -0.20
C LEU A 197 10.51 -13.42 -0.86
N SER A 198 10.32 -14.60 -0.26
CA SER A 198 9.38 -15.60 -0.77
C SER A 198 7.95 -15.14 -0.49
N VAL A 199 7.14 -15.00 -1.54
CA VAL A 199 5.74 -14.56 -1.43
C VAL A 199 4.85 -15.60 -2.09
N ALA A 200 3.87 -16.10 -1.34
CA ALA A 200 2.79 -16.92 -1.87
C ALA A 200 1.57 -16.04 -2.15
N ALA A 201 1.10 -16.03 -3.41
CA ALA A 201 -0.10 -15.32 -3.82
C ALA A 201 -1.22 -16.32 -4.13
N SER A 202 -2.41 -16.10 -3.58
CA SER A 202 -3.60 -16.91 -3.84
C SER A 202 -4.81 -16.05 -4.14
N GLY A 203 -5.76 -16.58 -4.92
CA GLY A 203 -6.96 -15.83 -5.32
C GLY A 203 -6.71 -14.78 -6.41
N VAL A 204 -5.53 -14.78 -7.05
CA VAL A 204 -5.15 -13.76 -8.04
C VAL A 204 -5.92 -13.91 -9.36
N ALA A 205 -6.00 -15.14 -9.90
CA ALA A 205 -6.54 -15.36 -11.25
C ALA A 205 -7.96 -14.78 -11.47
N PRO A 206 -8.93 -14.98 -10.55
CA PRO A 206 -10.26 -14.36 -10.70
C PRO A 206 -10.25 -12.82 -10.65
N CYS A 207 -9.19 -12.21 -10.11
CA CYS A 207 -9.07 -10.76 -9.97
C CYS A 207 -8.48 -10.07 -11.21
N LEU A 208 -7.78 -10.80 -12.09
CA LEU A 208 -7.05 -10.20 -13.22
C LEU A 208 -7.89 -9.25 -14.10
N PRO A 209 -9.16 -9.56 -14.45
CA PRO A 209 -10.00 -8.64 -15.23
C PRO A 209 -10.25 -7.30 -14.52
N LEU A 210 -10.34 -7.29 -13.18
CA LEU A 210 -10.55 -6.07 -12.41
C LEU A 210 -9.33 -5.14 -12.47
N PHE A 211 -8.13 -5.68 -12.68
CA PHE A 211 -6.90 -4.90 -12.88
C PHE A 211 -6.68 -4.44 -14.33
N GLY A 212 -7.59 -4.80 -15.25
CA GLY A 212 -7.42 -4.55 -16.69
C GLY A 212 -6.35 -5.43 -17.35
N VAL A 213 -6.08 -6.61 -16.76
CA VAL A 213 -5.11 -7.60 -17.25
C VAL A 213 -5.87 -8.82 -17.77
N SER A 214 -5.49 -9.32 -18.95
CA SER A 214 -5.96 -10.62 -19.45
C SER A 214 -5.15 -11.73 -18.80
N GLY A 215 -5.83 -12.79 -18.33
CA GLY A 215 -5.18 -14.00 -17.82
C GLY A 215 -4.52 -14.85 -18.89
#